data_AF-A0A957GUX6-F1
#
_entry.id   AF-A0A957GUX6-F1
#
_cell.length_a   1.000
_cell.length_b   1.000
_cell.length_c   1.000
_cell.angle_alpha   90.00
_cell.angle_beta   90.00
_cell.angle_gamma   90.00
#
_symmetry.space_group_name_H-M   'P 1'
#
loop_
_entity.id
_entity.type
_entity.pdbx_description
1 polymer ?
#
loop_
_entity_poly.entity_id
_entity_poly.type
_entity_poly.pdbx_seq_one_letter_code
_entity_poly.pdbx_strand_id
1 'polypeptide(L)'
;IVSPHKDVASGRYLQAEFAADLSQVLAGTAEAEYQDPTEFFRRTYLTEGLLNMLVTGAQRLTSQGGDPVVQLQTAFGGGKTHSMLALYHLCGGKISLSDFPGGERISEGINHVDLPEANRAVLVGTALDPAQPHQYPDVTVHTMWGELAYQLGGAEGYAIVAQADQKGVSPNSNTLTKLLDNFGPCLIIVDEFIAYARNIYKVDGLPAGSFDSVTTFMQALTEAVRRAPDSMLLISLPESDIEVGGEAGKAALNQIAHTVGRLESVWKPVTATESFEIVRRRLFASDVDYAARDAVLQAFNNMYRHGAAEFPTGVAERDYYERMVSAYPIHPELFDRLYQDWSTLERFQRTRGVLRLMASVIHQLWTRNDASLLIMPGTISLAAATVRNELLRYLPDTWTAVFDKDVDGTDSFPLQIDGDVPTIGRYSAARRVARTIFLGSAPSVAGQRVRGLEEIRVRLGCAQPGEPTAVFGDALRRMSSLLTYLYSDGSRYWYDTRPTVNRLAQDRAQGFPIDEVRVEIIGRLKKVPKNREFAAFHVAPPDSGDVVDEARVRVVVLPVEAAHKRRSSDTDALQAAQSILESRGNAQRLYKNMLVFVAADDNG
;
A
#
# COMPACT_ATOMS: atom_id res chain seq x y z
N ILE A 1 1.44 -21.89 12.62
CA ILE A 1 0.04 -21.55 12.97
C ILE A 1 -0.82 -21.46 11.71
N VAL A 2 -0.38 -20.74 10.68
CA VAL A 2 -1.00 -20.76 9.35
C VAL A 2 0.11 -20.83 8.30
N SER A 3 -0.13 -21.53 7.20
CA SER A 3 0.83 -21.64 6.09
C SER A 3 0.36 -20.79 4.91
N PRO A 4 1.28 -20.12 4.18
CA PRO A 4 0.93 -19.55 2.88
C PRO A 4 0.52 -20.64 1.88
N HIS A 5 -0.22 -20.27 0.83
CA HIS A 5 -0.43 -21.17 -0.29
C HIS A 5 0.91 -21.54 -0.96
N LYS A 6 0.95 -22.68 -1.66
CA LYS A 6 2.19 -23.24 -2.23
C LYS A 6 2.83 -22.33 -3.28
N ASP A 7 2.02 -21.64 -4.07
CA ASP A 7 2.41 -20.64 -5.06
C ASP A 7 3.16 -19.47 -4.39
N VAL A 8 2.60 -18.87 -3.34
CA VAL A 8 3.23 -17.81 -2.53
C VAL A 8 4.50 -18.33 -1.84
N ALA A 9 4.42 -19.51 -1.20
CA ALA A 9 5.55 -20.12 -0.49
C ALA A 9 6.76 -20.35 -1.42
N SER A 10 6.51 -20.80 -2.65
CA SER A 10 7.54 -21.13 -3.64
C SER A 10 8.18 -19.92 -4.32
N GLY A 11 7.63 -18.71 -4.13
CA GLY A 11 8.12 -17.50 -4.78
C GLY A 11 7.82 -17.43 -6.28
N ARG A 12 7.07 -18.41 -6.83
CA ARG A 12 6.61 -18.42 -8.23
C ARG A 12 5.44 -17.49 -8.47
N TYR A 13 5.10 -16.68 -7.48
CA TYR A 13 3.94 -15.81 -7.48
C TYR A 13 4.11 -14.69 -8.51
N LEU A 14 3.47 -14.84 -9.67
CA LEU A 14 3.68 -13.99 -10.84
C LEU A 14 2.70 -12.81 -10.85
N GLN A 15 3.14 -11.67 -11.38
CA GLN A 15 2.30 -10.46 -11.46
C GLN A 15 0.99 -10.65 -12.26
N ALA A 16 0.95 -11.66 -13.14
CA ALA A 16 -0.20 -12.02 -13.96
C ALA A 16 -1.28 -12.80 -13.19
N GLU A 17 -0.93 -13.48 -12.08
CA GLU A 17 -1.84 -14.36 -11.31
C GLU A 17 -2.97 -13.62 -10.59
N PHE A 18 -3.02 -12.29 -10.62
CA PHE A 18 -4.15 -11.52 -10.07
C PHE A 18 -5.02 -10.82 -11.11
N ALA A 19 -4.64 -10.91 -12.38
CA ALA A 19 -5.48 -10.43 -13.46
C ALA A 19 -6.35 -11.61 -13.91
N ALA A 20 -7.56 -11.67 -13.38
CA ALA A 20 -8.54 -12.57 -13.94
C ALA A 20 -8.76 -12.17 -15.40
N ASP A 21 -8.65 -13.11 -16.32
CA ASP A 21 -8.77 -12.88 -17.76
C ASP A 21 -9.83 -13.81 -18.32
N LEU A 22 -10.98 -13.25 -18.67
CA LEU A 22 -12.09 -14.00 -19.25
C LEU A 22 -11.68 -14.70 -20.55
N SER A 23 -10.80 -14.11 -21.36
CA SER A 23 -10.38 -14.71 -22.63
C SER A 23 -9.61 -16.02 -22.42
N GLN A 24 -8.75 -16.07 -21.39
CA GLN A 24 -8.01 -17.28 -21.03
C GLN A 24 -8.93 -18.37 -20.47
N VAL A 25 -9.95 -17.99 -19.68
CA VAL A 25 -10.93 -18.93 -19.13
C VAL A 25 -11.78 -19.55 -20.24
N LEU A 26 -12.17 -18.75 -21.25
CA LEU A 26 -12.88 -19.25 -22.44
C LEU A 26 -12.01 -20.18 -23.28
N ALA A 27 -10.72 -19.86 -23.43
CA ALA A 27 -9.76 -20.66 -24.18
C ALA A 27 -9.34 -21.95 -23.45
N GLY A 28 -9.69 -22.12 -22.17
CA GLY A 28 -9.25 -23.26 -21.36
C GLY A 28 -7.78 -23.21 -20.96
N THR A 29 -7.14 -22.04 -21.04
CA THR A 29 -5.71 -21.84 -20.77
C THR A 29 -5.46 -21.05 -19.49
N ALA A 30 -6.51 -20.67 -18.75
CA ALA A 30 -6.36 -20.01 -17.46
C ALA A 30 -5.84 -20.99 -16.41
N GLU A 31 -5.16 -20.44 -15.40
CA GLU A 31 -4.74 -21.20 -14.21
C GLU A 31 -5.94 -21.82 -13.49
N ALA A 32 -5.71 -22.93 -12.79
CA ALA A 32 -6.77 -23.69 -12.13
C ALA A 32 -7.63 -22.84 -11.19
N GLU A 33 -7.05 -21.83 -10.53
CA GLU A 33 -7.79 -20.92 -9.64
C GLU A 33 -8.77 -19.96 -10.32
N TYR A 34 -8.67 -19.79 -11.63
CA TYR A 34 -9.64 -19.04 -12.43
C TYR A 34 -10.45 -19.94 -13.35
N GLN A 35 -9.91 -21.08 -13.77
CA GLN A 35 -10.55 -22.01 -14.69
C GLN A 35 -11.55 -22.95 -14.00
N ASP A 36 -11.21 -23.46 -12.82
CA ASP A 36 -12.04 -24.40 -12.06
C ASP A 36 -12.99 -23.64 -11.12
N PRO A 37 -14.32 -23.82 -11.23
CA PRO A 37 -15.29 -23.13 -10.39
C PRO A 37 -15.07 -23.36 -8.89
N THR A 38 -14.73 -24.59 -8.48
CA THR A 38 -14.60 -24.95 -7.07
C THR A 38 -13.39 -24.26 -6.46
N GLU A 39 -12.24 -24.31 -7.15
CA GLU A 39 -11.02 -23.62 -6.73
C GLU A 39 -11.21 -22.10 -6.73
N PHE A 40 -11.90 -21.57 -7.75
CA PHE A 40 -12.22 -20.15 -7.84
C PHE A 40 -13.01 -19.67 -6.61
N PHE A 41 -14.11 -20.32 -6.27
CA PHE A 41 -14.93 -19.92 -5.11
C PHE A 41 -14.24 -20.21 -3.77
N ARG A 42 -13.40 -21.25 -3.69
CA ARG A 42 -12.59 -21.53 -2.50
C ARG A 42 -11.63 -20.38 -2.16
N ARG A 43 -11.02 -19.76 -3.18
CA ARG A 43 -10.11 -18.61 -3.02
C ARG A 43 -10.82 -17.25 -3.01
N THR A 44 -12.09 -17.22 -3.37
CA THR A 44 -12.88 -15.99 -3.42
C THR A 44 -13.56 -15.74 -2.09
N TYR A 45 -13.47 -14.50 -1.60
CA TYR A 45 -14.29 -14.03 -0.49
C TYR A 45 -15.52 -13.31 -1.05
N LEU A 46 -16.72 -13.77 -0.68
CA LEU A 46 -17.97 -13.13 -1.08
C LEU A 46 -18.20 -11.87 -0.25
N THR A 47 -17.68 -10.74 -0.73
CA THR A 47 -18.01 -9.41 -0.22
C THR A 47 -19.51 -9.15 -0.34
N GLU A 48 -20.06 -8.23 0.47
CA GLU A 48 -21.46 -7.83 0.36
C GLU A 48 -21.82 -7.41 -1.07
N GLY A 49 -20.93 -6.64 -1.73
CA GLY A 49 -21.13 -6.20 -3.10
C GLY A 49 -21.17 -7.36 -4.10
N LEU A 50 -20.21 -8.29 -4.02
CA LEU A 50 -20.19 -9.46 -4.90
C LEU A 50 -21.39 -10.39 -4.63
N LEU A 51 -21.70 -10.64 -3.36
CA LEU A 51 -22.85 -11.45 -2.98
C LEU A 51 -24.15 -10.88 -3.53
N ASN A 52 -24.39 -9.58 -3.35
CA ASN A 52 -25.60 -8.93 -3.88
C ASN A 52 -25.68 -9.07 -5.40
N MET A 53 -24.56 -8.90 -6.11
CA MET A 53 -24.52 -9.07 -7.56
C MET A 53 -24.81 -10.52 -7.99
N LEU A 54 -24.25 -11.52 -7.29
CA LEU A 54 -24.55 -12.93 -7.57
C LEU A 54 -26.02 -13.27 -7.29
N VAL A 55 -26.59 -12.76 -6.19
CA VAL A 55 -28.02 -12.93 -5.88
C VAL A 55 -28.90 -12.28 -6.93
N THR A 56 -28.64 -11.03 -7.31
CA THR A 56 -29.41 -10.33 -8.35
C THR A 56 -29.32 -11.05 -9.70
N GLY A 57 -28.12 -11.53 -10.08
CA GLY A 57 -27.93 -12.28 -11.32
C GLY A 57 -28.66 -13.62 -11.30
N ALA A 58 -28.59 -14.35 -10.20
CA ALA A 58 -29.31 -15.60 -10.01
C ALA A 58 -30.84 -15.41 -10.02
N GLN A 59 -31.36 -14.35 -9.37
CA GLN A 59 -32.77 -13.99 -9.43
C GLN A 59 -33.21 -13.68 -10.87
N ARG A 60 -32.36 -13.00 -11.65
CA ARG A 60 -32.64 -12.73 -13.06
C ARG A 60 -32.74 -13.98 -13.88
N LEU A 61 -31.73 -14.85 -13.81
CA LEU A 61 -31.68 -16.08 -14.60
C LEU A 61 -32.77 -17.10 -14.19
N THR A 62 -33.30 -17.00 -12.96
CA THR A 62 -34.43 -17.81 -12.48
C THR A 62 -35.80 -17.15 -12.71
N SER A 63 -35.89 -16.07 -13.48
CA SER A 63 -37.14 -15.30 -13.73
C SER A 63 -37.84 -14.77 -12.47
N GLN A 64 -37.11 -14.57 -11.37
CA GLN A 64 -37.64 -14.05 -10.11
C GLN A 64 -37.64 -12.51 -10.02
N GLY A 65 -37.16 -11.82 -11.07
CA GLY A 65 -36.94 -10.38 -11.07
C GLY A 65 -35.47 -10.06 -11.30
N GLY A 66 -34.92 -9.07 -10.60
CA GLY A 66 -33.51 -8.67 -10.73
C GLY A 66 -33.22 -7.77 -11.93
N ASP A 67 -32.04 -7.15 -11.90
CA ASP A 67 -31.62 -6.18 -12.89
C ASP A 67 -31.20 -6.87 -14.21
N PRO A 68 -31.81 -6.53 -15.35
CA PRO A 68 -31.48 -7.13 -16.64
C PRO A 68 -30.10 -6.72 -17.14
N VAL A 69 -29.68 -5.49 -16.84
CA VAL A 69 -28.41 -4.94 -17.31
C VAL A 69 -27.67 -4.36 -16.11
N VAL A 70 -26.50 -4.89 -15.82
CA VAL A 70 -25.64 -4.44 -14.73
C VAL A 70 -24.34 -3.92 -15.30
N GLN A 71 -24.08 -2.66 -15.01
CA GLN A 71 -22.84 -1.99 -15.34
C GLN A 71 -21.86 -2.14 -14.18
N LEU A 72 -20.72 -2.76 -14.43
CA LEU A 72 -19.65 -2.88 -13.45
C LEU A 72 -18.74 -1.65 -13.54
N GLN A 73 -18.99 -0.69 -12.65
CA GLN A 73 -18.06 0.38 -12.30
C GLN A 73 -17.45 0.02 -10.94
N THR A 74 -16.22 -0.47 -10.92
CA THR A 74 -15.56 -0.74 -9.64
C THR A 74 -14.92 0.52 -9.10
N ALA A 75 -15.41 1.03 -7.96
CA ALA A 75 -14.72 2.06 -7.18
C ALA A 75 -13.37 1.56 -6.57
N PHE A 76 -13.02 0.29 -6.78
CA PHE A 76 -11.87 -0.38 -6.20
C PHE A 76 -11.24 -1.32 -7.22
N GLY A 77 -10.22 -0.82 -7.93
CA GLY A 77 -9.49 -1.54 -8.97
C GLY A 77 -9.12 -2.99 -8.56
N GLY A 78 -9.60 -3.94 -9.37
CA GLY A 78 -9.29 -5.37 -9.27
C GLY A 78 -10.50 -6.32 -9.34
N GLY A 79 -11.74 -5.81 -9.39
CA GLY A 79 -12.94 -6.66 -9.21
C GLY A 79 -13.83 -6.92 -10.43
N LYS A 80 -13.76 -6.17 -11.54
CA LYS A 80 -14.76 -6.27 -12.64
C LYS A 80 -14.79 -7.65 -13.28
N THR A 81 -13.68 -8.05 -13.91
CA THR A 81 -13.54 -9.36 -14.55
C THR A 81 -13.68 -10.50 -13.54
N HIS A 82 -13.25 -10.30 -12.30
CA HIS A 82 -13.46 -11.28 -11.23
C HIS A 82 -14.94 -11.49 -10.87
N SER A 83 -15.72 -10.41 -10.72
CA SER A 83 -17.18 -10.49 -10.49
C SER A 83 -17.91 -11.12 -11.68
N MET A 84 -17.51 -10.77 -12.91
CA MET A 84 -18.04 -11.40 -14.13
C MET A 84 -17.75 -12.90 -14.15
N LEU A 85 -16.52 -13.30 -13.81
CA LEU A 85 -16.13 -14.71 -13.71
C LEU A 85 -16.89 -15.46 -12.63
N ALA A 86 -17.17 -14.81 -11.49
CA ALA A 86 -17.96 -15.42 -10.44
C ALA A 86 -19.37 -15.79 -10.94
N LEU A 87 -20.05 -14.89 -11.65
CA LEU A 87 -21.36 -15.20 -12.22
C LEU A 87 -21.26 -16.19 -13.39
N TYR A 88 -20.22 -16.10 -14.22
CA TYR A 88 -19.94 -17.06 -15.29
C TYR A 88 -19.83 -18.50 -14.76
N HIS A 89 -19.09 -18.70 -13.67
CA HIS A 89 -18.93 -20.01 -13.02
C HIS A 89 -20.20 -20.47 -12.32
N LEU A 90 -20.87 -19.58 -11.59
CA LEU A 90 -22.11 -19.88 -10.87
C LEU A 90 -23.21 -20.40 -11.80
N CYS A 91 -23.32 -19.82 -13.00
CA CYS A 91 -24.34 -20.18 -13.99
C CYS A 91 -23.85 -21.23 -15.00
N GLY A 92 -22.70 -21.85 -14.70
CA GLY A 92 -21.98 -22.74 -15.60
C GLY A 92 -22.37 -24.21 -15.52
N GLY A 93 -23.26 -24.59 -14.60
CA GLY A 93 -23.69 -25.99 -14.37
C GLY A 93 -22.65 -26.89 -13.69
N LYS A 94 -21.43 -26.38 -13.43
CA LYS A 94 -20.29 -27.15 -12.89
C LYS A 94 -20.09 -27.03 -11.38
N ILE A 95 -20.90 -26.22 -10.69
CA ILE A 95 -20.81 -25.99 -9.26
C ILE A 95 -22.19 -25.82 -8.65
N SER A 96 -22.40 -26.38 -7.46
CA SER A 96 -23.59 -26.18 -6.63
C SER A 96 -23.34 -25.12 -5.55
N LEU A 97 -24.40 -24.44 -5.11
CA LEU A 97 -24.34 -23.51 -3.96
C LEU A 97 -23.90 -24.19 -2.65
N SER A 98 -24.00 -25.51 -2.56
CA SER A 98 -23.49 -26.29 -1.41
C SER A 98 -21.97 -26.49 -1.44
N ASP A 99 -21.31 -26.26 -2.57
CA ASP A 99 -19.93 -26.72 -2.80
C ASP A 99 -18.88 -25.71 -2.31
N PHE A 100 -19.31 -24.49 -1.95
CA PHE A 100 -18.40 -23.43 -1.54
C PHE A 100 -18.96 -22.57 -0.39
N PRO A 101 -18.07 -22.01 0.46
CA PRO A 101 -18.50 -21.16 1.57
C PRO A 101 -19.19 -19.88 1.10
N GLY A 102 -20.38 -19.60 1.61
CA GLY A 102 -21.19 -18.43 1.26
C GLY A 102 -22.26 -18.71 0.22
N GLY A 103 -22.28 -19.89 -0.40
CA GLY A 103 -23.35 -20.28 -1.32
C GLY A 103 -24.70 -20.45 -0.62
N GLU A 104 -24.73 -20.75 0.68
CA GLU A 104 -25.94 -20.74 1.51
C GLU A 104 -26.59 -19.36 1.53
N ARG A 105 -25.81 -18.28 1.58
CA ARG A 105 -26.30 -16.89 1.56
C ARG A 105 -26.90 -16.53 0.19
N ILE A 106 -26.34 -17.09 -0.89
CA ILE A 106 -26.92 -16.95 -2.23
C ILE A 106 -28.24 -17.71 -2.30
N SER A 107 -28.27 -18.96 -1.80
CA SER A 107 -29.46 -19.81 -1.77
C SER A 107 -30.61 -19.13 -1.02
N GLU A 108 -30.34 -18.56 0.16
CA GLU A 108 -31.31 -17.75 0.91
C GLU A 108 -31.81 -16.54 0.10
N GLY A 109 -30.90 -15.83 -0.57
CA GLY A 109 -31.23 -14.65 -1.38
C GLY A 109 -32.11 -14.95 -2.61
N ILE A 110 -32.13 -16.20 -3.08
CA ILE A 110 -32.96 -16.64 -4.21
C ILE A 110 -34.13 -17.55 -3.78
N ASN A 111 -34.48 -17.55 -2.49
CA ASN A 111 -35.55 -18.36 -1.91
C ASN A 111 -35.39 -19.87 -2.15
N HIS A 112 -34.15 -20.36 -2.11
CA HIS A 112 -33.79 -21.77 -2.31
C HIS A 112 -34.22 -22.37 -3.65
N VAL A 113 -34.39 -21.52 -4.68
CA VAL A 113 -34.62 -21.99 -6.05
C VAL A 113 -33.33 -22.55 -6.65
N ASP A 114 -33.46 -23.64 -7.40
CA ASP A 114 -32.34 -24.24 -8.12
C ASP A 114 -31.82 -23.29 -9.19
N LEU A 115 -30.50 -23.13 -9.26
CA LEU A 115 -29.85 -22.34 -10.30
C LEU A 115 -29.94 -23.06 -11.65
N PRO A 116 -30.35 -22.37 -12.73
CA PRO A 116 -30.32 -22.95 -14.06
C PRO A 116 -28.89 -22.97 -14.59
N GLU A 117 -28.60 -23.94 -15.47
CA GLU A 117 -27.46 -23.84 -16.37
C GLU A 117 -27.84 -22.83 -17.46
N ALA A 118 -27.14 -21.69 -17.49
CA ALA A 118 -27.38 -20.64 -18.47
C ALA A 118 -26.50 -20.83 -19.70
N ASN A 119 -27.04 -20.48 -20.87
CA ASN A 119 -26.23 -20.27 -22.06
C ASN A 119 -25.42 -18.98 -21.89
N ARG A 120 -24.11 -19.05 -22.12
CA ARG A 120 -23.17 -17.97 -21.78
C ARG A 120 -22.52 -17.44 -23.05
N ALA A 121 -22.64 -16.13 -23.27
CA ALA A 121 -21.86 -15.41 -24.28
C ALA A 121 -20.93 -14.40 -23.61
N VAL A 122 -19.65 -14.44 -23.95
CA VAL A 122 -18.61 -13.57 -23.40
C VAL A 122 -17.88 -12.89 -24.55
N LEU A 123 -18.01 -11.56 -24.61
CA LEU A 123 -17.38 -10.70 -25.59
C LEU A 123 -16.27 -9.90 -24.91
N VAL A 124 -15.02 -10.23 -25.18
CA VAL A 124 -13.85 -9.55 -24.61
C VAL A 124 -13.27 -8.60 -25.65
N GLY A 125 -13.41 -7.29 -25.43
CA GLY A 125 -13.08 -6.28 -26.43
C GLY A 125 -11.60 -6.23 -26.84
N THR A 126 -10.69 -6.68 -25.98
CA THR A 126 -9.26 -6.81 -26.29
C THR A 126 -8.90 -8.07 -27.07
N ALA A 127 -9.78 -9.08 -27.08
CA ALA A 127 -9.58 -10.35 -27.77
C ALA A 127 -10.25 -10.38 -29.16
N LEU A 128 -11.27 -9.56 -29.39
CA LEU A 128 -11.96 -9.45 -30.66
C LEU A 128 -11.17 -8.60 -31.67
N ASP A 129 -10.94 -9.14 -32.86
CA ASP A 129 -10.33 -8.43 -33.98
C ASP A 129 -11.42 -7.86 -34.90
N PRO A 130 -11.55 -6.52 -35.03
CA PRO A 130 -12.56 -5.94 -35.90
C PRO A 130 -12.23 -6.04 -37.40
N ALA A 131 -10.99 -6.36 -37.76
CA ALA A 131 -10.52 -6.47 -39.13
C ALA A 131 -10.56 -7.91 -39.67
N GLN A 132 -10.51 -8.93 -38.79
CA GLN A 132 -10.49 -10.34 -39.19
C GLN A 132 -11.73 -11.08 -38.67
N PRO A 133 -12.56 -11.64 -39.56
CA PRO A 133 -13.66 -12.51 -39.17
C PRO A 133 -13.16 -13.77 -38.44
N HIS A 134 -13.88 -14.19 -37.41
CA HIS A 134 -13.62 -15.41 -36.68
C HIS A 134 -14.20 -16.61 -37.43
N GLN A 135 -13.35 -17.61 -37.72
CA GLN A 135 -13.76 -18.84 -38.38
C GLN A 135 -14.05 -19.93 -37.35
N TYR A 136 -15.33 -20.28 -37.23
CA TYR A 136 -15.78 -21.49 -36.56
C TYR A 136 -15.84 -22.66 -37.57
N PRO A 137 -15.95 -23.92 -37.10
CA PRO A 137 -16.01 -25.07 -38.00
C PRO A 137 -17.14 -25.04 -39.03
N ASP A 138 -18.23 -24.36 -38.72
CA ASP A 138 -19.51 -24.36 -39.43
C ASP A 138 -19.94 -22.97 -39.93
N VAL A 139 -19.46 -21.88 -39.32
CA VAL A 139 -19.82 -20.51 -39.69
C VAL A 139 -18.61 -19.57 -39.64
N THR A 140 -18.66 -18.49 -40.42
CA THR A 140 -17.72 -17.38 -40.31
C THR A 140 -18.44 -16.18 -39.71
N VAL A 141 -17.98 -15.74 -38.55
CA VAL A 141 -18.55 -14.62 -37.78
C VAL A 141 -17.73 -13.36 -38.03
N HIS A 142 -18.38 -12.26 -38.35
CA HIS A 142 -17.71 -11.00 -38.68
C HIS A 142 -17.82 -9.96 -37.56
N THR A 143 -18.85 -10.07 -36.71
CA THR A 143 -19.31 -8.98 -35.84
C THR A 143 -19.56 -9.46 -34.40
N MET A 144 -19.61 -8.52 -33.45
CA MET A 144 -19.93 -8.81 -32.04
C MET A 144 -21.29 -9.52 -31.86
N TRP A 145 -22.29 -9.19 -32.67
CA TRP A 145 -23.61 -9.83 -32.57
C TRP A 145 -23.64 -11.22 -33.20
N GLY A 146 -22.83 -11.45 -34.25
CA GLY A 146 -22.60 -12.79 -34.78
C GLY A 146 -21.91 -13.68 -33.73
N GLU A 147 -20.90 -13.13 -33.04
CA GLU A 147 -20.15 -13.81 -31.98
C GLU A 147 -21.07 -14.18 -30.81
N LEU A 148 -21.87 -13.21 -30.35
CA LEU A 148 -22.88 -13.42 -29.32
C LEU A 148 -23.86 -14.54 -29.70
N ALA A 149 -24.41 -14.50 -30.91
CA ALA A 149 -25.40 -15.48 -31.34
C ALA A 149 -24.83 -16.88 -31.49
N TYR A 150 -23.60 -17.00 -31.99
CA TYR A 150 -22.92 -18.28 -32.09
C TYR A 150 -22.59 -18.86 -30.72
N GLN A 151 -22.10 -18.05 -29.77
CA GLN A 151 -21.80 -18.54 -28.42
C GLN A 151 -23.06 -19.01 -27.66
N LEU A 152 -24.23 -18.38 -27.90
CA LEU A 152 -25.49 -18.80 -27.27
C LEU A 152 -26.12 -20.05 -27.89
N GLY A 153 -26.02 -20.23 -29.22
CA GLY A 153 -26.81 -21.24 -29.94
C GLY A 153 -26.13 -21.91 -31.13
N GLY A 154 -24.80 -21.79 -31.26
CA GLY A 154 -24.04 -22.31 -32.39
C GLY A 154 -24.51 -21.76 -33.75
N ALA A 155 -24.47 -22.60 -34.80
CA ALA A 155 -24.99 -22.24 -36.12
C ALA A 155 -26.48 -21.83 -36.11
N GLU A 156 -27.30 -22.44 -35.26
CA GLU A 156 -28.74 -22.11 -35.18
C GLU A 156 -28.95 -20.69 -34.62
N GLY A 157 -28.20 -20.33 -33.58
CA GLY A 157 -28.17 -18.97 -33.04
C GLY A 157 -27.66 -17.98 -34.08
N TYR A 158 -26.53 -18.28 -34.72
CA TYR A 158 -25.96 -17.44 -35.78
C TYR A 158 -26.94 -17.19 -36.93
N ALA A 159 -27.71 -18.20 -37.36
CA ALA A 159 -28.68 -18.07 -38.45
C ALA A 159 -29.72 -16.95 -38.22
N ILE A 160 -30.05 -16.64 -36.97
CA ILE A 160 -30.99 -15.56 -36.60
C ILE A 160 -30.41 -14.18 -36.96
N VAL A 161 -29.08 -14.02 -36.90
CA VAL A 161 -28.37 -12.74 -37.12
C VAL A 161 -27.48 -12.75 -38.36
N ALA A 162 -27.41 -13.83 -39.12
CA ALA A 162 -26.47 -14.03 -40.23
C ALA A 162 -26.49 -12.90 -41.27
N GLN A 163 -27.68 -12.40 -41.63
CA GLN A 163 -27.81 -11.29 -42.57
C GLN A 163 -27.26 -9.97 -42.01
N ALA A 164 -27.44 -9.73 -40.71
CA ALA A 164 -26.93 -8.55 -40.03
C ALA A 164 -25.39 -8.62 -39.91
N ASP A 165 -24.86 -9.79 -39.54
CA ASP A 165 -23.43 -10.08 -39.46
C ASP A 165 -22.71 -9.84 -40.80
N GLN A 166 -23.19 -10.45 -41.89
CA GLN A 166 -22.59 -10.31 -43.22
C GLN A 166 -22.61 -8.87 -43.75
N LYS A 167 -23.59 -8.06 -43.33
CA LYS A 167 -23.71 -6.66 -43.77
C LYS A 167 -22.96 -5.69 -42.86
N GLY A 168 -22.46 -6.12 -41.70
CA GLY A 168 -21.87 -5.23 -40.70
C GLY A 168 -22.88 -4.20 -40.16
N VAL A 169 -24.18 -4.52 -40.16
CA VAL A 169 -25.25 -3.63 -39.68
C VAL A 169 -25.96 -4.29 -38.50
N SER A 170 -26.14 -3.55 -37.41
CA SER A 170 -26.77 -4.06 -36.18
C SER A 170 -28.12 -4.75 -36.44
N PRO A 171 -28.37 -5.92 -35.83
CA PRO A 171 -29.74 -6.44 -35.71
C PRO A 171 -30.60 -5.53 -34.83
N ASN A 172 -31.92 -5.58 -35.00
CA ASN A 172 -32.85 -4.84 -34.15
C ASN A 172 -33.15 -5.59 -32.84
N SER A 173 -33.73 -4.88 -31.85
CA SER A 173 -34.02 -5.47 -30.54
C SER A 173 -34.99 -6.65 -30.61
N ASN A 174 -35.94 -6.68 -31.56
CA ASN A 174 -36.84 -7.82 -31.74
C ASN A 174 -36.11 -9.10 -32.21
N THR A 175 -35.09 -8.96 -33.06
CA THR A 175 -34.28 -10.09 -33.54
C THR A 175 -33.43 -10.64 -32.40
N LEU A 176 -32.84 -9.74 -31.59
CA LEU A 176 -32.08 -10.13 -30.41
C LEU A 176 -32.99 -10.74 -29.33
N THR A 177 -34.20 -10.22 -29.08
CA THR A 177 -35.15 -10.85 -28.13
C THR A 177 -35.50 -12.27 -28.57
N LYS A 178 -35.75 -12.51 -29.86
CA LYS A 178 -35.98 -13.88 -30.37
C LYS A 178 -34.80 -14.81 -30.12
N LEU A 179 -33.58 -14.31 -30.29
CA LEU A 179 -32.38 -15.08 -29.98
C LEU A 179 -32.34 -15.44 -28.49
N LEU A 180 -32.57 -14.47 -27.60
CA LEU A 180 -32.57 -14.70 -26.15
C LEU A 180 -33.70 -15.64 -25.71
N ASP A 181 -34.91 -15.50 -26.26
CA ASP A 181 -36.05 -16.36 -25.93
C ASP A 181 -35.81 -17.82 -26.40
N ASN A 182 -35.14 -18.01 -27.54
CA ASN A 182 -34.87 -19.34 -28.09
C ASN A 182 -33.78 -20.10 -27.32
N PHE A 183 -32.82 -19.38 -26.74
CA PHE A 183 -31.65 -19.96 -26.05
C PHE A 183 -31.58 -19.54 -24.58
N GLY A 184 -32.69 -19.08 -23.99
CA GLY A 184 -32.77 -18.71 -22.57
C GLY A 184 -32.69 -19.91 -21.63
N PRO A 185 -32.22 -19.73 -20.37
CA PRO A 185 -31.73 -18.48 -19.79
C PRO A 185 -30.34 -18.08 -20.30
N CYS A 186 -30.11 -16.79 -20.56
CA CYS A 186 -28.86 -16.28 -21.15
C CYS A 186 -28.08 -15.38 -20.18
N LEU A 187 -26.79 -15.66 -20.01
CA LEU A 187 -25.83 -14.74 -19.39
C LEU A 187 -24.89 -14.16 -20.44
N ILE A 188 -24.91 -12.85 -20.60
CA ILE A 188 -24.11 -12.12 -21.58
C ILE A 188 -23.11 -11.24 -20.82
N ILE A 189 -21.83 -11.41 -21.12
CA ILE A 189 -20.74 -10.66 -20.50
C ILE A 189 -20.02 -9.89 -21.59
N VAL A 190 -19.85 -8.59 -21.40
CA VAL A 190 -19.08 -7.71 -22.28
C VAL A 190 -17.97 -7.05 -21.46
N ASP A 191 -16.75 -7.57 -21.61
CA ASP A 191 -15.57 -7.05 -20.92
C ASP A 191 -14.75 -6.17 -21.88
N GLU A 192 -14.12 -5.13 -21.34
CA GLU A 192 -13.27 -4.18 -22.07
C GLU A 192 -13.88 -3.61 -23.37
N PHE A 193 -15.20 -3.35 -23.39
CA PHE A 193 -15.90 -2.83 -24.57
C PHE A 193 -15.23 -1.59 -25.19
N ILE A 194 -14.78 -0.66 -24.35
CA ILE A 194 -14.17 0.60 -24.82
C ILE A 194 -12.86 0.34 -25.58
N ALA A 195 -12.12 -0.71 -25.24
CA ALA A 195 -10.92 -1.11 -25.98
C ALA A 195 -11.27 -1.48 -27.43
N TYR A 196 -12.34 -2.26 -27.63
CA TYR A 196 -12.83 -2.63 -28.96
C TYR A 196 -13.33 -1.41 -29.73
N ALA A 197 -14.17 -0.57 -29.10
CA ALA A 197 -14.77 0.59 -29.74
C ALA A 197 -13.72 1.60 -30.24
N ARG A 198 -12.58 1.72 -29.56
CA ARG A 198 -11.45 2.56 -30.00
C ARG A 198 -10.83 2.09 -31.31
N ASN A 199 -10.81 0.79 -31.58
CA ASN A 199 -10.21 0.24 -32.79
C ASN A 199 -11.05 0.47 -34.05
N ILE A 200 -12.36 0.75 -33.89
CA ILE A 200 -13.31 1.00 -34.98
C ILE A 200 -13.73 2.47 -35.11
N TYR A 201 -13.30 3.34 -34.19
CA TYR A 201 -13.68 4.75 -34.19
C TYR A 201 -13.03 5.50 -35.36
N LYS A 202 -13.87 6.13 -36.21
CA LYS A 202 -13.45 6.80 -37.46
C LYS A 202 -12.70 5.88 -38.43
N VAL A 203 -12.98 4.57 -38.38
CA VAL A 203 -12.46 3.57 -39.32
C VAL A 203 -13.64 2.97 -40.09
N ASP A 204 -13.56 3.02 -41.43
CA ASP A 204 -14.61 2.52 -42.32
C ASP A 204 -14.16 1.25 -43.05
N GLY A 205 -15.14 0.47 -43.54
CA GLY A 205 -14.89 -0.70 -44.38
C GLY A 205 -14.42 -1.96 -43.65
N LEU A 206 -14.53 -1.99 -42.31
CA LEU A 206 -14.22 -3.17 -41.51
C LEU A 206 -15.33 -4.23 -41.59
N PRO A 207 -14.99 -5.53 -41.60
CA PRO A 207 -15.99 -6.61 -41.52
C PRO A 207 -16.89 -6.52 -40.28
N ALA A 208 -16.35 -6.02 -39.18
CA ALA A 208 -17.07 -5.81 -37.92
C ALA A 208 -18.20 -4.77 -37.96
N GLY A 209 -18.35 -4.05 -39.08
CA GLY A 209 -19.24 -2.91 -39.19
C GLY A 209 -18.63 -1.61 -38.67
N SER A 210 -19.44 -0.55 -38.64
CA SER A 210 -19.01 0.78 -38.19
C SER A 210 -19.15 0.97 -36.68
N PHE A 211 -18.46 1.97 -36.14
CA PHE A 211 -18.64 2.43 -34.76
C PHE A 211 -20.11 2.70 -34.40
N ASP A 212 -20.85 3.33 -35.31
CA ASP A 212 -22.29 3.59 -35.12
C ASP A 212 -23.09 2.28 -35.08
N SER A 213 -22.77 1.31 -35.95
CA SER A 213 -23.44 0.01 -35.97
C SER A 213 -23.23 -0.76 -34.67
N VAL A 214 -22.00 -0.79 -34.15
CA VAL A 214 -21.70 -1.43 -32.86
C VAL A 214 -22.41 -0.71 -31.71
N THR A 215 -22.48 0.62 -31.76
CA THR A 215 -23.20 1.38 -30.75
C THR A 215 -24.70 1.10 -30.80
N THR A 216 -25.31 1.08 -31.98
CA THR A 216 -26.71 0.67 -32.19
C THR A 216 -26.96 -0.74 -31.67
N PHE A 217 -26.04 -1.68 -31.90
CA PHE A 217 -26.12 -3.03 -31.36
C PHE A 217 -26.18 -3.05 -29.84
N MET A 218 -25.31 -2.29 -29.15
CA MET A 218 -25.35 -2.21 -27.69
C MET A 218 -26.68 -1.66 -27.16
N GLN A 219 -27.29 -0.69 -27.85
CA GLN A 219 -28.64 -0.21 -27.48
C GLN A 219 -29.69 -1.31 -27.67
N ALA A 220 -29.69 -1.94 -28.85
CA ALA A 220 -30.64 -3.00 -29.19
C ALA A 220 -30.51 -4.22 -28.26
N LEU A 221 -29.29 -4.58 -27.87
CA LEU A 221 -29.00 -5.64 -26.92
C LEU A 221 -29.53 -5.30 -25.52
N THR A 222 -29.27 -4.09 -25.03
CA THR A 222 -29.78 -3.60 -23.75
C THR A 222 -31.32 -3.65 -23.71
N GLU A 223 -31.99 -3.25 -24.78
CA GLU A 223 -33.44 -3.37 -24.91
C GLU A 223 -33.93 -4.82 -24.94
N ALA A 224 -33.25 -5.69 -25.70
CA ALA A 224 -33.63 -7.09 -25.83
C ALA A 224 -33.53 -7.83 -24.50
N VAL A 225 -32.45 -7.62 -23.76
CA VAL A 225 -32.21 -8.22 -22.44
C VAL A 225 -33.22 -7.72 -21.41
N ARG A 226 -33.66 -6.45 -21.48
CA ARG A 226 -34.75 -5.95 -20.63
C ARG A 226 -36.08 -6.66 -20.87
N ARG A 227 -36.35 -7.09 -22.12
CA ARG A 227 -37.59 -7.80 -22.50
C ARG A 227 -37.56 -9.29 -22.17
N ALA A 228 -36.39 -9.94 -22.27
CA ALA A 228 -36.22 -11.36 -21.98
C ALA A 228 -36.09 -11.60 -20.46
N PRO A 229 -37.10 -12.19 -19.78
CA PRO A 229 -37.20 -12.21 -18.31
C PRO A 229 -36.11 -12.99 -17.58
N ASP A 230 -35.44 -13.90 -18.29
CA ASP A 230 -34.45 -14.86 -17.79
C ASP A 230 -33.04 -14.60 -18.35
N SER A 231 -32.81 -13.39 -18.87
CA SER A 231 -31.55 -13.01 -19.52
C SER A 231 -30.89 -11.82 -18.82
N MET A 232 -29.57 -11.83 -18.72
CA MET A 232 -28.77 -10.80 -18.06
C MET A 232 -27.58 -10.33 -18.91
N LEU A 233 -27.31 -9.02 -18.91
CA LEU A 233 -26.13 -8.40 -19.50
C LEU A 233 -25.25 -7.78 -18.42
N LEU A 234 -24.00 -8.24 -18.34
CA LEU A 234 -22.92 -7.63 -17.58
C LEU A 234 -22.01 -6.85 -18.53
N ILE A 235 -21.78 -5.57 -18.24
CA ILE A 235 -20.84 -4.75 -19.02
C ILE A 235 -19.82 -4.07 -18.12
N SER A 236 -18.53 -4.18 -18.46
CA SER A 236 -17.46 -3.42 -17.80
C SER A 236 -17.31 -2.07 -18.50
N LEU A 237 -17.24 -0.99 -17.74
CA LEU A 237 -16.81 0.31 -18.27
C LEU A 237 -15.59 0.84 -17.50
N PRO A 238 -14.69 1.59 -18.16
CA PRO A 238 -13.55 2.24 -17.52
C PRO A 238 -14.05 3.35 -16.58
N GLU A 239 -13.31 3.57 -15.48
CA GLU A 239 -13.67 4.59 -14.47
C GLU A 239 -12.90 5.90 -14.68
N SER A 240 -11.67 5.83 -15.17
CA SER A 240 -10.78 6.99 -15.25
C SER A 240 -10.46 7.40 -16.70
N ASP A 241 -10.22 8.70 -16.88
CA ASP A 241 -9.75 9.28 -18.15
C ASP A 241 -8.48 8.61 -18.70
N ILE A 242 -7.65 8.05 -17.81
CA ILE A 242 -6.43 7.31 -18.17
C ILE A 242 -6.77 6.00 -18.88
N GLU A 243 -7.75 5.25 -18.38
CA GLU A 243 -8.20 3.97 -18.96
C GLU A 243 -8.96 4.18 -20.27
N VAL A 244 -9.73 5.27 -20.35
CA VAL A 244 -10.56 5.61 -21.51
C VAL A 244 -9.69 5.80 -22.77
N GLY A 245 -8.54 6.46 -22.66
CA GLY A 245 -7.57 6.57 -23.74
C GLY A 245 -8.04 7.44 -24.93
N GLY A 246 -7.74 8.73 -24.86
CA GLY A 246 -7.91 9.67 -25.98
C GLY A 246 -9.36 10.08 -26.29
N GLU A 247 -9.56 10.82 -27.39
CA GLU A 247 -10.86 11.35 -27.80
C GLU A 247 -11.86 10.22 -28.18
N ALA A 248 -11.36 9.18 -28.85
CA ALA A 248 -12.15 8.03 -29.29
C ALA A 248 -12.81 7.29 -28.12
N GLY A 249 -12.04 7.01 -27.05
CA GLY A 249 -12.57 6.36 -25.87
C GLY A 249 -13.61 7.23 -25.15
N LYS A 250 -13.39 8.55 -25.07
CA LYS A 250 -14.33 9.47 -24.43
C LYS A 250 -15.65 9.54 -25.18
N ALA A 251 -15.61 9.59 -26.51
CA ALA A 251 -16.80 9.56 -27.35
C ALA A 251 -17.59 8.26 -27.15
N ALA A 252 -16.92 7.11 -27.21
CA ALA A 252 -17.53 5.79 -26.97
C ALA A 252 -18.16 5.69 -25.57
N LEU A 253 -17.42 6.07 -24.53
CA LEU A 253 -17.90 6.02 -23.16
C LEU A 253 -19.15 6.90 -22.98
N ASN A 254 -19.13 8.14 -23.46
CA ASN A 254 -20.27 9.04 -23.35
C ASN A 254 -21.52 8.48 -24.03
N GLN A 255 -21.38 7.94 -25.24
CA GLN A 255 -22.51 7.41 -26.01
C GLN A 255 -23.13 6.15 -25.38
N ILE A 256 -22.30 5.30 -24.77
CA ILE A 256 -22.75 4.06 -24.11
C ILE A 256 -23.29 4.34 -22.73
N ALA A 257 -22.64 5.21 -21.94
CA ALA A 257 -23.13 5.60 -20.63
C ALA A 257 -24.55 6.18 -20.71
N HIS A 258 -24.84 6.96 -21.75
CA HIS A 258 -26.20 7.45 -22.03
C HIS A 258 -27.18 6.34 -22.42
N THR A 259 -26.73 5.31 -23.13
CA THR A 259 -27.58 4.22 -23.63
C THR A 259 -27.91 3.19 -22.54
N VAL A 260 -26.89 2.73 -21.82
CA VAL A 260 -27.03 1.73 -20.76
C VAL A 260 -27.90 2.30 -19.63
N GLY A 261 -27.85 3.63 -19.45
CA GLY A 261 -28.69 4.37 -18.51
C GLY A 261 -28.28 4.10 -17.05
N ARG A 262 -28.57 5.04 -16.15
CA ARG A 262 -28.36 4.91 -14.70
C ARG A 262 -29.19 3.76 -14.12
N LEU A 263 -28.73 2.54 -14.27
CA LEU A 263 -29.08 1.41 -13.42
C LEU A 263 -27.87 1.14 -12.53
N GLU A 264 -27.57 2.14 -11.70
CA GLU A 264 -26.64 1.99 -10.60
C GLU A 264 -27.33 1.11 -9.56
N SER A 265 -27.10 -0.20 -9.59
CA SER A 265 -27.04 -0.90 -8.31
C SER A 265 -25.84 -0.31 -7.59
N VAL A 266 -26.09 0.51 -6.57
CA VAL A 266 -25.06 1.19 -5.80
C VAL A 266 -24.12 0.12 -5.23
N TRP A 267 -23.01 -0.12 -5.92
CA TRP A 267 -22.05 -1.12 -5.49
C TRP A 267 -21.40 -0.59 -4.22
N LYS A 268 -21.62 -1.28 -3.10
CA LYS A 268 -20.98 -0.90 -1.84
C LYS A 268 -19.47 -1.05 -1.97
N PRO A 269 -18.69 -0.02 -1.63
CA PRO A 269 -17.25 -0.14 -1.40
C PRO A 269 -16.91 -1.34 -0.52
N VAL A 270 -15.88 -2.10 -0.89
CA VAL A 270 -15.36 -3.18 -0.04
C VAL A 270 -14.85 -2.55 1.26
N THR A 271 -15.35 -3.03 2.39
CA THR A 271 -14.94 -2.55 3.71
C THR A 271 -13.51 -3.00 4.04
N ALA A 272 -12.89 -2.38 5.05
CA ALA A 272 -11.56 -2.80 5.52
C ALA A 272 -11.56 -4.27 5.96
N THR A 273 -12.60 -4.72 6.66
CA THR A 273 -12.73 -6.11 7.13
C THR A 273 -12.79 -7.10 5.96
N GLU A 274 -13.57 -6.79 4.93
CA GLU A 274 -13.66 -7.64 3.73
C GLU A 274 -12.35 -7.68 2.95
N SER A 275 -11.61 -6.56 2.93
CA SER A 275 -10.28 -6.50 2.33
C SER A 275 -9.30 -7.47 3.01
N PHE A 276 -9.40 -7.63 4.33
CA PHE A 276 -8.55 -8.57 5.08
C PHE A 276 -8.84 -10.01 4.69
N GLU A 277 -10.11 -10.38 4.61
CA GLU A 277 -10.54 -11.72 4.23
C GLU A 277 -10.16 -12.06 2.78
N ILE A 278 -10.22 -11.09 1.85
CA ILE A 278 -9.72 -11.27 0.49
C ILE A 278 -8.24 -11.65 0.50
N VAL A 279 -7.40 -10.88 1.19
CA VAL A 279 -5.95 -11.17 1.27
C VAL A 279 -5.69 -12.50 1.96
N ARG A 280 -6.42 -12.80 3.05
CA ARG A 280 -6.28 -14.06 3.77
C ARG A 280 -6.57 -15.26 2.88
N ARG A 281 -7.74 -15.30 2.22
CA ARG A 281 -8.13 -16.44 1.36
C ARG A 281 -7.21 -16.61 0.16
N ARG A 282 -6.75 -15.49 -0.41
CA ARG A 282 -5.86 -15.49 -1.58
C ARG A 282 -4.43 -15.89 -1.28
N LEU A 283 -3.90 -15.57 -0.09
CA LEU A 283 -2.46 -15.75 0.19
C LEU A 283 -2.15 -16.88 1.19
N PHE A 284 -3.12 -17.29 2.01
CA PHE A 284 -2.94 -18.31 3.04
C PHE A 284 -3.81 -19.53 2.82
N ALA A 285 -3.26 -20.69 3.17
CA ALA A 285 -3.99 -21.95 3.20
C ALA A 285 -5.11 -21.91 4.27
N SER A 286 -6.11 -22.77 4.08
CA SER A 286 -7.25 -22.91 4.99
C SER A 286 -6.88 -23.54 6.34
N ASP A 287 -5.78 -24.28 6.40
CA ASP A 287 -5.35 -24.98 7.61
C ASP A 287 -4.74 -24.00 8.62
N VAL A 288 -5.50 -23.72 9.68
CA VAL A 288 -5.11 -22.82 10.77
C VAL A 288 -5.19 -23.56 12.10
N ASP A 289 -4.12 -23.48 12.90
CA ASP A 289 -4.16 -23.86 14.31
C ASP A 289 -4.88 -22.76 15.10
N TYR A 290 -6.19 -22.93 15.25
CA TYR A 290 -7.06 -21.97 15.93
C TYR A 290 -6.68 -21.76 17.40
N ALA A 291 -6.20 -22.79 18.10
CA ALA A 291 -5.83 -22.68 19.51
C ALA A 291 -4.57 -21.80 19.67
N ALA A 292 -3.54 -22.03 18.85
CA ALA A 292 -2.34 -21.22 18.86
C ALA A 292 -2.63 -19.77 18.40
N ARG A 293 -3.47 -19.60 17.36
CA ARG A 293 -3.93 -18.29 16.91
C ARG A 293 -4.60 -17.51 18.05
N ASP A 294 -5.57 -18.13 18.72
CA ASP A 294 -6.35 -17.45 19.75
C ASP A 294 -5.48 -17.09 20.96
N ALA A 295 -4.50 -17.92 21.32
CA ALA A 295 -3.51 -17.58 22.34
C ALA A 295 -2.69 -16.33 21.98
N VAL A 296 -2.23 -16.22 20.72
CA VAL A 296 -1.52 -15.02 20.24
C VAL A 296 -2.42 -13.79 20.30
N LEU A 297 -3.64 -13.88 19.78
CA LEU A 297 -4.58 -12.76 19.75
C LEU A 297 -4.96 -12.29 21.16
N GLN A 298 -5.14 -13.22 22.11
CA GLN A 298 -5.37 -12.90 23.52
C GLN A 298 -4.17 -12.19 24.15
N ALA A 299 -2.94 -12.59 23.82
CA ALA A 299 -1.74 -11.92 24.32
C ALA A 299 -1.65 -10.46 23.83
N PHE A 300 -1.98 -10.20 22.56
CA PHE A 300 -2.07 -8.84 22.02
C PHE A 300 -3.20 -8.03 22.67
N ASN A 301 -4.39 -8.61 22.79
CA ASN A 301 -5.53 -7.95 23.44
C ASN A 301 -5.19 -7.55 24.89
N ASN A 302 -4.53 -8.45 25.63
CA ASN A 302 -4.07 -8.16 26.99
C ASN A 302 -3.03 -7.03 27.00
N MET A 303 -2.05 -7.04 26.07
CA MET A 303 -1.06 -5.96 25.96
C MET A 303 -1.74 -4.60 25.74
N TYR A 304 -2.72 -4.52 24.85
CA TYR A 304 -3.44 -3.27 24.58
C TYR A 304 -4.29 -2.81 25.76
N ARG A 305 -4.98 -3.71 26.45
CA ARG A 305 -5.81 -3.38 27.62
C ARG A 305 -4.99 -2.88 28.80
N HIS A 306 -3.81 -3.47 29.04
CA HIS A 306 -2.94 -3.06 30.15
C HIS A 306 -2.10 -1.82 29.80
N GLY A 307 -1.86 -1.56 28.51
CA GLY A 307 -1.08 -0.43 28.00
C GLY A 307 -1.92 0.72 27.41
N ALA A 308 -3.13 0.98 27.92
CA ALA A 308 -4.07 1.91 27.28
C ALA A 308 -3.53 3.34 27.02
N ALA A 309 -2.57 3.82 27.81
CA ALA A 309 -1.91 5.11 27.61
C ALA A 309 -0.80 5.09 26.53
N GLU A 310 -0.36 3.90 26.12
CA GLU A 310 0.78 3.71 25.22
C GLU A 310 0.37 3.41 23.78
N PHE A 311 -0.91 3.09 23.56
CA PHE A 311 -1.48 2.73 22.28
C PHE A 311 -2.68 3.63 21.92
N PRO A 312 -3.10 3.68 20.63
CA PRO A 312 -4.26 4.45 20.21
C PRO A 312 -5.56 4.03 20.88
N THR A 313 -6.50 4.96 21.01
CA THR A 313 -7.85 4.66 21.50
C THR A 313 -8.57 3.67 20.58
N GLY A 314 -9.44 2.84 21.14
CA GLY A 314 -10.19 1.82 20.42
C GLY A 314 -9.49 0.47 20.23
N VAL A 315 -8.16 0.38 20.31
CA VAL A 315 -7.43 -0.89 20.07
C VAL A 315 -7.61 -1.93 21.18
N ALA A 316 -8.05 -1.51 22.36
CA ALA A 316 -8.38 -2.36 23.49
C ALA A 316 -9.85 -2.82 23.50
N GLU A 317 -10.65 -2.37 22.53
CA GLU A 317 -12.08 -2.66 22.44
C GLU A 317 -12.35 -3.98 21.68
N ARG A 318 -13.55 -4.51 21.87
CA ARG A 318 -13.99 -5.78 21.28
C ARG A 318 -13.93 -5.74 19.75
N ASP A 319 -14.35 -4.64 19.14
CA ASP A 319 -14.39 -4.49 17.68
C ASP A 319 -12.98 -4.60 17.06
N TYR A 320 -11.96 -4.06 17.74
CA TYR A 320 -10.58 -4.21 17.28
C TYR A 320 -10.09 -5.65 17.41
N TYR A 321 -10.45 -6.35 18.50
CA TYR A 321 -10.14 -7.77 18.66
C TYR A 321 -10.78 -8.62 17.54
N GLU A 322 -12.04 -8.37 17.19
CA GLU A 322 -12.73 -9.05 16.08
C GLU A 322 -12.06 -8.78 14.72
N ARG A 323 -11.56 -7.55 14.50
CA ARG A 323 -10.72 -7.23 13.34
C ARG A 323 -9.41 -8.03 13.35
N MET A 324 -8.73 -8.18 14.48
CA MET A 324 -7.51 -8.98 14.58
C MET A 324 -7.77 -10.47 14.29
N VAL A 325 -8.91 -11.02 14.75
CA VAL A 325 -9.32 -12.40 14.45
C VAL A 325 -9.50 -12.61 12.95
N SER A 326 -10.17 -11.66 12.29
CA SER A 326 -10.45 -11.73 10.85
C SER A 326 -9.19 -11.53 9.99
N ALA A 327 -8.28 -10.66 10.45
CA ALA A 327 -7.05 -10.31 9.72
C ALA A 327 -5.90 -11.30 9.93
N TYR A 328 -5.97 -12.20 10.92
CA TYR A 328 -4.86 -13.10 11.25
C TYR A 328 -4.37 -13.90 10.02
N PRO A 329 -3.05 -13.96 9.75
CA PRO A 329 -1.91 -13.59 10.62
C PRO A 329 -1.41 -12.15 10.45
N ILE A 330 -2.18 -11.28 9.82
CA ILE A 330 -1.78 -9.89 9.54
C ILE A 330 -2.37 -8.97 10.60
N HIS A 331 -1.55 -8.02 11.08
CA HIS A 331 -1.99 -7.04 12.06
C HIS A 331 -2.83 -5.93 11.39
N PRO A 332 -4.00 -5.52 11.95
CA PRO A 332 -4.88 -4.53 11.31
C PRO A 332 -4.19 -3.20 10.96
N GLU A 333 -3.24 -2.75 11.78
CA GLU A 333 -2.46 -1.53 11.52
C GLU A 333 -1.73 -1.56 10.16
N LEU A 334 -1.24 -2.73 9.72
CA LEU A 334 -0.58 -2.84 8.41
C LEU A 334 -1.57 -2.58 7.28
N PHE A 335 -2.74 -3.17 7.35
CA PHE A 335 -3.75 -2.95 6.33
C PHE A 335 -4.30 -1.53 6.34
N ASP A 336 -4.46 -0.93 7.52
CA ASP A 336 -4.89 0.46 7.62
C ASP A 336 -3.89 1.37 6.87
N ARG A 337 -2.58 1.13 6.98
CA ARG A 337 -1.58 1.83 6.17
C ARG A 337 -1.76 1.59 4.67
N LEU A 338 -1.93 0.34 4.25
CA LEU A 338 -2.01 -0.02 2.83
C LEU A 338 -3.30 0.47 2.14
N TYR A 339 -4.45 0.36 2.81
CA TYR A 339 -5.75 0.71 2.22
C TYR A 339 -6.19 2.15 2.51
N GLN A 340 -5.67 2.83 3.53
CA GLN A 340 -5.98 4.23 3.79
C GLN A 340 -4.91 5.17 3.22
N ASP A 341 -3.62 4.86 3.38
CA ASP A 341 -2.55 5.76 2.99
C ASP A 341 -2.03 5.45 1.58
N TRP A 342 -1.60 4.22 1.32
CA TRP A 342 -1.01 3.84 0.02
C TRP A 342 -2.04 3.88 -1.12
N SER A 343 -3.31 3.63 -0.80
CA SER A 343 -4.43 3.69 -1.75
C SER A 343 -4.70 5.08 -2.34
N THR A 344 -4.10 6.13 -1.76
CA THR A 344 -4.17 7.51 -2.24
C THR A 344 -3.21 7.77 -3.40
N LEU A 345 -2.22 6.90 -3.62
CA LEU A 345 -1.28 7.02 -4.74
C LEU A 345 -1.97 6.58 -6.04
N GLU A 346 -1.99 7.45 -7.06
CA GLU A 346 -2.69 7.19 -8.34
C GLU A 346 -2.20 5.91 -9.05
N ARG A 347 -0.90 5.60 -8.96
CA ARG A 347 -0.31 4.39 -9.57
C ARG A 347 -0.52 3.13 -8.73
N PHE A 348 -0.97 3.26 -7.49
CA PHE A 348 -1.17 2.15 -6.57
C PHE A 348 -2.54 1.52 -6.80
N GLN A 349 -2.55 0.43 -7.55
CA GLN A 349 -3.76 -0.36 -7.84
C GLN A 349 -4.25 -1.05 -6.57
N ARG A 350 -4.98 -0.34 -5.72
CA ARG A 350 -5.38 -0.68 -4.34
C ARG A 350 -5.37 -2.18 -4.00
N THR A 351 -6.26 -2.99 -4.59
CA THR A 351 -6.37 -4.41 -4.23
C THR A 351 -5.22 -5.26 -4.82
N ARG A 352 -4.91 -5.09 -6.12
CA ARG A 352 -3.87 -5.87 -6.81
C ARG A 352 -2.46 -5.56 -6.30
N GLY A 353 -2.19 -4.28 -6.04
CA GLY A 353 -0.95 -3.79 -5.46
C GLY A 353 -0.72 -4.30 -4.04
N VAL A 354 -1.76 -4.28 -3.20
CA VAL A 354 -1.69 -4.87 -1.85
C VAL A 354 -1.42 -6.36 -1.91
N LEU A 355 -2.19 -7.11 -2.72
CA LEU A 355 -2.02 -8.55 -2.82
C LEU A 355 -0.61 -8.94 -3.30
N ARG A 356 -0.08 -8.22 -4.30
CA ARG A 356 1.27 -8.45 -4.82
C ARG A 356 2.37 -8.13 -3.80
N LEU A 357 2.22 -7.01 -3.10
CA LEU A 357 3.13 -6.64 -2.01
C LEU A 357 3.09 -7.67 -0.89
N MET A 358 1.91 -8.03 -0.43
CA MET A 358 1.74 -8.98 0.67
C MET A 358 2.26 -10.36 0.30
N ALA A 359 2.08 -10.83 -0.93
CA ALA A 359 2.67 -12.08 -1.37
C ALA A 359 4.21 -12.05 -1.33
N SER A 360 4.82 -10.95 -1.78
CA SER A 360 6.28 -10.76 -1.71
C SER A 360 6.78 -10.74 -0.26
N VAL A 361 6.05 -10.05 0.63
CA VAL A 361 6.36 -10.00 2.06
C VAL A 361 6.23 -11.37 2.71
N ILE A 362 5.12 -12.07 2.48
CA ILE A 362 4.85 -13.39 3.06
C ILE A 362 5.88 -14.41 2.57
N HIS A 363 6.21 -14.42 1.27
CA HIS A 363 7.26 -15.28 0.73
C HIS A 363 8.61 -15.03 1.41
N GLN A 364 8.98 -13.76 1.59
CA GLN A 364 10.23 -13.38 2.25
C GLN A 364 10.26 -13.82 3.72
N LEU A 365 9.17 -13.62 4.46
CA LEU A 365 9.05 -14.03 5.86
C LEU A 365 9.10 -15.55 5.99
N TRP A 366 8.41 -16.27 5.10
CA TRP A 366 8.39 -17.73 5.04
C TRP A 366 9.78 -18.30 4.78
N THR A 367 10.49 -17.79 3.78
CA THR A 367 11.84 -18.24 3.41
C THR A 367 12.86 -17.99 4.53
N ARG A 368 12.65 -16.94 5.33
CA ARG A 368 13.49 -16.62 6.49
C ARG A 368 13.11 -17.38 7.76
N ASN A 369 12.04 -18.18 7.73
CA ASN A 369 11.47 -18.80 8.91
C ASN A 369 11.22 -17.78 10.04
N ASP A 370 10.64 -16.63 9.69
CA ASP A 370 10.37 -15.55 10.63
C ASP A 370 9.39 -16.01 11.73
N ALA A 371 9.76 -15.77 12.98
CA ALA A 371 9.01 -16.23 14.15
C ALA A 371 8.13 -15.14 14.79
N SER A 372 7.92 -14.01 14.11
CA SER A 372 7.03 -12.96 14.59
C SER A 372 5.60 -13.47 14.75
N LEU A 373 4.91 -12.98 15.78
CA LEU A 373 3.57 -13.45 16.12
C LEU A 373 2.50 -13.03 15.10
N LEU A 374 2.71 -11.85 14.49
CA LEU A 374 1.87 -11.25 13.45
C LEU A 374 2.74 -10.56 12.40
N ILE A 375 2.22 -10.42 11.20
CA ILE A 375 2.79 -9.55 10.17
C ILE A 375 2.34 -8.11 10.47
N MET A 376 3.26 -7.29 10.97
CA MET A 376 3.03 -5.90 11.37
C MET A 376 3.87 -4.96 10.50
N PRO A 377 3.59 -3.64 10.47
CA PRO A 377 4.42 -2.67 9.74
C PRO A 377 5.93 -2.79 10.03
N GLY A 378 6.30 -2.94 11.32
CA GLY A 378 7.70 -3.05 11.72
C GLY A 378 8.36 -4.39 11.38
N THR A 379 7.59 -5.48 11.24
CA THR A 379 8.13 -6.81 10.95
C THR A 379 8.37 -7.04 9.46
N ILE A 380 7.84 -6.16 8.59
CA ILE A 380 8.10 -6.25 7.15
C ILE A 380 9.60 -6.09 6.89
N SER A 381 10.19 -7.08 6.23
CA SER A 381 11.59 -7.05 5.83
C SER A 381 11.79 -6.17 4.59
N LEU A 382 11.70 -4.84 4.76
CA LEU A 382 11.82 -3.88 3.67
C LEU A 382 13.18 -3.99 2.93
N ALA A 383 14.26 -4.37 3.62
CA ALA A 383 15.58 -4.59 3.02
C ALA A 383 15.61 -5.66 1.90
N ALA A 384 14.60 -6.54 1.82
CA ALA A 384 14.55 -7.55 0.78
C ALA A 384 14.26 -6.91 -0.59
N ALA A 385 15.09 -7.21 -1.60
CA ALA A 385 15.02 -6.55 -2.90
C ALA A 385 13.63 -6.64 -3.55
N THR A 386 12.94 -7.78 -3.43
CA THR A 386 11.57 -7.97 -3.95
C THR A 386 10.57 -7.03 -3.30
N VAL A 387 10.59 -6.92 -1.96
CA VAL A 387 9.71 -6.04 -1.18
C VAL A 387 10.07 -4.57 -1.39
N ARG A 388 11.35 -4.23 -1.40
CA ARG A 388 11.86 -2.88 -1.69
C ARG A 388 11.40 -2.39 -3.05
N ASN A 389 11.67 -3.16 -4.10
CA ASN A 389 11.34 -2.80 -5.47
C ASN A 389 9.81 -2.69 -5.65
N GLU A 390 9.05 -3.54 -4.96
CA GLU A 390 7.60 -3.45 -4.95
C GLU A 390 7.09 -2.14 -4.38
N LEU A 391 7.60 -1.69 -3.23
CA LEU A 391 7.13 -0.46 -2.59
C LEU A 391 7.62 0.79 -3.32
N LEU A 392 8.89 0.83 -3.69
CA LEU A 392 9.50 1.99 -4.32
C LEU A 392 8.96 2.27 -5.72
N ARG A 393 8.45 1.27 -6.46
CA ARG A 393 7.88 1.49 -7.81
C ARG A 393 6.74 2.51 -7.85
N TYR A 394 6.04 2.67 -6.72
CA TYR A 394 4.88 3.55 -6.60
C TYR A 394 5.24 4.96 -6.14
N LEU A 395 6.48 5.13 -5.67
CA LEU A 395 7.01 6.38 -5.16
C LEU A 395 7.94 7.02 -6.19
N PRO A 396 8.13 8.35 -6.16
CA PRO A 396 9.15 9.03 -6.96
C PRO A 396 10.56 8.48 -6.70
N ASP A 397 11.43 8.49 -7.72
CA ASP A 397 12.80 7.95 -7.65
C ASP A 397 13.65 8.53 -6.49
N THR A 398 13.32 9.75 -6.05
CA THR A 398 13.95 10.43 -4.91
C THR A 398 13.83 9.67 -3.59
N TRP A 399 12.85 8.76 -3.45
CA TRP A 399 12.67 7.94 -2.26
C TRP A 399 13.74 6.87 -2.07
N THR A 400 14.48 6.52 -3.11
CA THR A 400 15.57 5.53 -3.03
C THR A 400 16.63 5.95 -2.01
N ALA A 401 17.02 7.23 -2.02
CA ALA A 401 18.02 7.76 -1.08
C ALA A 401 17.53 7.79 0.37
N VAL A 402 16.25 8.13 0.57
CA VAL A 402 15.59 8.09 1.90
C VAL A 402 15.59 6.67 2.44
N PHE A 403 15.19 5.73 1.60
CA PHE A 403 15.08 4.32 1.95
C PHE A 403 16.43 3.73 2.37
N ASP A 404 17.46 3.92 1.53
CA ASP A 404 18.78 3.32 1.73
C ASP A 404 19.47 3.87 2.98
N LYS A 405 19.31 5.16 3.27
CA LYS A 405 20.01 5.82 4.38
C LYS A 405 19.27 5.72 5.71
N ASP A 406 17.96 5.89 5.69
CA ASP A 406 17.19 6.19 6.90
C ASP A 406 16.08 5.18 7.22
N VAL A 407 15.81 4.20 6.35
CA VAL A 407 14.72 3.23 6.54
C VAL A 407 15.27 1.83 6.82
N ASP A 408 15.79 1.13 5.81
CA ASP A 408 16.16 -0.29 5.95
C ASP A 408 17.20 -0.73 4.90
N GLY A 409 18.03 0.18 4.41
CA GLY A 409 19.18 -0.14 3.56
C GLY A 409 20.29 -0.90 4.31
N THR A 410 21.25 -1.46 3.57
CA THR A 410 22.35 -2.29 4.09
C THR A 410 23.24 -1.58 5.09
N ASP A 411 23.37 -0.25 4.95
CA ASP A 411 24.20 0.60 5.80
C ASP A 411 23.36 1.71 6.46
N SER A 412 22.06 1.47 6.61
CA SER A 412 21.11 2.46 7.12
C SER A 412 21.34 2.81 8.60
N PHE A 413 21.03 4.05 8.98
CA PHE A 413 21.16 4.48 10.39
C PHE A 413 20.34 3.64 11.37
N PRO A 414 19.09 3.22 11.08
CA PRO A 414 18.36 2.32 11.98
C PRO A 414 19.10 1.00 12.25
N LEU A 415 19.77 0.43 11.24
CA LEU A 415 20.59 -0.77 11.42
C LEU A 415 21.81 -0.49 12.31
N GLN A 416 22.46 0.66 12.15
CA GLN A 416 23.58 1.07 12.99
C GLN A 416 23.15 1.27 14.44
N ILE A 417 22.02 1.97 14.68
CA ILE A 417 21.47 2.18 16.04
C ILE A 417 21.14 0.83 16.71
N ASP A 418 20.55 -0.12 15.97
CA ASP A 418 20.31 -1.48 16.47
C ASP A 418 21.63 -2.19 16.83
N GLY A 419 22.72 -1.96 16.08
CA GLY A 419 24.04 -2.54 16.34
C GLY A 419 24.77 -1.91 17.53
N ASP A 420 24.67 -0.60 17.71
CA ASP A 420 25.42 0.16 18.71
C ASP A 420 24.78 0.10 20.10
N VAL A 421 23.46 -0.10 20.19
CA VAL A 421 22.70 -0.07 21.45
C VAL A 421 22.07 -1.44 21.73
N PRO A 422 22.66 -2.28 22.60
CA PRO A 422 22.20 -3.67 22.81
C PRO A 422 20.74 -3.83 23.21
N THR A 423 20.19 -2.90 24.00
CA THR A 423 18.78 -2.94 24.45
C THR A 423 17.79 -2.69 23.32
N ILE A 424 18.17 -1.87 22.34
CA ILE A 424 17.39 -1.61 21.11
C ILE A 424 17.61 -2.76 20.11
N GLY A 425 18.87 -3.15 19.92
CA GLY A 425 19.29 -4.22 19.00
C GLY A 425 18.62 -5.57 19.29
N ARG A 426 18.43 -5.91 20.57
CA ARG A 426 17.73 -7.14 20.99
C ARG A 426 16.38 -7.34 20.30
N TYR A 427 15.65 -6.26 20.02
CA TYR A 427 14.33 -6.30 19.38
C TYR A 427 14.35 -5.74 17.95
N SER A 428 15.53 -5.36 17.44
CA SER A 428 15.68 -4.56 16.22
C SER A 428 14.74 -3.35 16.20
N ALA A 429 14.66 -2.66 17.35
CA ALA A 429 13.63 -1.66 17.59
C ALA A 429 13.77 -0.45 16.67
N ALA A 430 14.99 -0.01 16.33
CA ALA A 430 15.18 1.11 15.42
C ALA A 430 14.70 0.77 14.01
N ARG A 431 15.05 -0.41 13.46
CA ARG A 431 14.52 -0.82 12.15
C ARG A 431 13.02 -0.99 12.14
N ARG A 432 12.41 -1.60 13.18
CA ARG A 432 10.94 -1.73 13.27
C ARG A 432 10.25 -0.37 13.27
N VAL A 433 10.78 0.60 14.03
CA VAL A 433 10.29 1.98 14.06
C VAL A 433 10.41 2.65 12.69
N ALA A 434 11.58 2.55 12.05
CA ALA A 434 11.84 3.14 10.74
C ALA A 434 10.89 2.58 9.65
N ARG A 435 10.73 1.25 9.60
CA ARG A 435 9.81 0.58 8.67
C ARG A 435 8.36 1.02 8.88
N THR A 436 7.93 1.13 10.14
CA THR A 436 6.57 1.56 10.49
C THR A 436 6.31 3.00 10.06
N ILE A 437 7.26 3.92 10.32
CA ILE A 437 7.15 5.32 9.90
C ILE A 437 7.15 5.44 8.37
N PHE A 438 8.02 4.68 7.68
CA PHE A 438 8.05 4.66 6.22
C PHE A 438 6.71 4.24 5.64
N LEU A 439 6.15 3.10 6.08
CA LEU A 439 4.86 2.62 5.59
C LEU A 439 3.72 3.60 5.85
N GLY A 440 3.73 4.36 6.95
CA GLY A 440 2.68 5.32 7.26
C GLY A 440 2.96 6.77 6.88
N SER A 441 4.05 7.07 6.18
CA SER A 441 4.33 8.44 5.76
C SER A 441 4.84 8.59 4.33
N ALA A 442 5.33 7.53 3.69
CA ALA A 442 5.80 7.59 2.31
C ALA A 442 4.71 8.00 1.29
N PRO A 443 3.43 7.58 1.45
CA PRO A 443 2.36 8.03 0.56
C PRO A 443 1.95 9.50 0.75
N SER A 444 2.35 10.15 1.85
CA SER A 444 1.89 11.50 2.17
C SER A 444 2.43 12.55 1.18
N VAL A 445 1.52 13.32 0.58
CA VAL A 445 1.88 14.48 -0.24
C VAL A 445 2.17 15.70 0.63
N ALA A 446 3.09 16.56 0.17
CA ALA A 446 3.52 17.77 0.88
C ALA A 446 2.37 18.76 1.21
N GLY A 447 1.21 18.64 0.55
CA GLY A 447 0.02 19.46 0.80
C GLY A 447 -0.93 18.97 1.92
N GLN A 448 -0.64 17.84 2.57
CA GLN A 448 -1.47 17.32 3.66
C GLN A 448 -1.33 18.19 4.93
N ARG A 449 -2.46 18.63 5.50
CA ARG A 449 -2.49 19.44 6.74
C ARG A 449 -1.98 18.68 7.97
N VAL A 450 -2.11 17.36 7.98
CA VAL A 450 -1.65 16.48 9.06
C VAL A 450 -0.78 15.42 8.43
N ARG A 451 0.51 15.42 8.75
CA ARG A 451 1.49 14.50 8.17
C ARG A 451 2.06 13.57 9.22
N GLY A 452 2.41 12.36 8.80
CA GLY A 452 3.13 11.41 9.64
C GLY A 452 2.29 10.66 10.66
N LEU A 453 2.98 9.78 11.37
CA LEU A 453 2.41 8.91 12.40
C LEU A 453 2.68 9.47 13.79
N GLU A 454 1.68 9.36 14.66
CA GLU A 454 1.83 9.63 16.08
C GLU A 454 2.68 8.54 16.75
N GLU A 455 3.44 8.89 17.78
CA GLU A 455 4.29 7.95 18.53
C GLU A 455 3.53 6.70 19.01
N ILE A 456 2.29 6.87 19.49
CA ILE A 456 1.43 5.75 19.92
C ILE A 456 1.09 4.79 18.78
N ARG A 457 0.96 5.29 17.54
CA ARG A 457 0.74 4.45 16.34
C ARG A 457 2.03 3.79 15.88
N VAL A 458 3.16 4.47 16.03
CA VAL A 458 4.48 3.85 15.78
C VAL A 458 4.67 2.65 16.72
N ARG A 459 4.33 2.78 18.01
CA ARG A 459 4.37 1.66 18.95
C ARG A 459 3.42 0.53 18.56
N LEU A 460 2.18 0.86 18.14
CA LEU A 460 1.21 -0.12 17.65
C LEU A 460 1.75 -0.95 16.47
N GLY A 461 2.51 -0.33 15.57
CA GLY A 461 3.12 -1.03 14.42
C GLY A 461 4.38 -1.84 14.72
N CYS A 462 4.95 -1.71 15.92
CA CYS A 462 6.28 -2.27 16.27
C CYS A 462 6.27 -3.30 17.41
N ALA A 463 5.51 -3.03 18.48
CA ALA A 463 5.60 -3.77 19.73
C ALA A 463 4.80 -5.08 19.69
N GLN A 464 5.41 -6.16 20.17
CA GLN A 464 4.75 -7.47 20.35
C GLN A 464 4.60 -7.81 21.84
N PRO A 465 3.64 -8.68 22.21
CA PRO A 465 3.49 -9.17 23.58
C PRO A 465 4.80 -9.70 24.16
N GLY A 466 5.15 -9.22 25.35
CA GLY A 466 6.40 -9.55 26.04
C GLY A 466 7.58 -8.62 25.74
N GLU A 467 7.45 -7.70 24.78
CA GLU A 467 8.46 -6.69 24.48
C GLU A 467 8.17 -5.38 25.24
N PRO A 468 9.16 -4.73 25.88
CA PRO A 468 8.95 -3.44 26.55
C PRO A 468 8.76 -2.30 25.53
N THR A 469 7.58 -1.69 25.52
CA THR A 469 7.20 -0.58 24.62
C THR A 469 8.15 0.63 24.68
N ALA A 470 8.71 0.91 25.86
CA ALA A 470 9.65 2.00 26.09
C ALA A 470 10.90 1.91 25.20
N VAL A 471 11.32 0.71 24.79
CA VAL A 471 12.47 0.51 23.89
C VAL A 471 12.21 1.15 22.52
N PHE A 472 10.99 1.06 21.99
CA PHE A 472 10.63 1.67 20.72
C PHE A 472 10.56 3.20 20.81
N GLY A 473 10.13 3.73 21.95
CA GLY A 473 10.21 5.17 22.23
C GLY A 473 11.65 5.68 22.31
N ASP A 474 12.58 4.90 22.88
CA ASP A 474 13.99 5.27 22.90
C ASP A 474 14.64 5.23 21.52
N ALA A 475 14.33 4.20 20.74
CA ALA A 475 14.77 4.09 19.35
C ALA A 475 14.29 5.29 18.52
N LEU A 476 13.01 5.67 18.67
CA LEU A 476 12.43 6.81 17.97
C LEU A 476 13.14 8.13 18.29
N ARG A 477 13.38 8.42 19.58
CA ARG A 477 14.10 9.64 20.00
C ARG A 477 15.51 9.71 19.42
N ARG A 478 16.26 8.61 19.45
CA ARG A 478 17.61 8.53 18.85
C ARG A 478 17.54 8.76 17.35
N MET A 479 16.59 8.10 16.68
CA MET A 479 16.39 8.26 15.26
C MET A 479 16.10 9.72 14.86
N SER A 480 15.22 10.42 15.58
CA SER A 480 14.90 11.83 15.30
C SER A 480 16.09 12.77 15.42
N SER A 481 17.12 12.39 16.18
CA SER A 481 18.35 13.18 16.30
C SER A 481 19.41 12.87 15.24
N LEU A 482 19.37 11.67 14.62
CA LEU A 482 20.44 11.16 13.76
C LEU A 482 20.05 11.08 12.28
N LEU A 483 18.79 10.80 11.98
CA LEU A 483 18.34 10.54 10.60
C LEU A 483 18.31 11.83 9.77
N THR A 484 18.65 11.69 8.48
CA THR A 484 18.77 12.80 7.53
C THR A 484 17.40 13.31 7.06
N TYR A 485 16.44 12.42 6.92
CA TYR A 485 15.16 12.59 6.22
C TYR A 485 13.95 12.39 7.14
N LEU A 486 14.17 12.06 8.41
CA LEU A 486 13.11 11.89 9.41
C LEU A 486 12.79 13.23 10.07
N TYR A 487 11.56 13.72 9.86
CA TYR A 487 11.04 14.91 10.50
C TYR A 487 10.19 14.53 11.72
N SER A 488 10.11 15.46 12.67
CA SER A 488 9.25 15.38 13.85
C SER A 488 8.57 16.71 14.11
N ASP A 489 7.28 16.68 14.44
CA ASP A 489 6.53 17.82 14.95
C ASP A 489 5.59 17.36 16.08
N GLY A 490 5.82 17.88 17.29
CA GLY A 490 5.16 17.39 18.51
C GLY A 490 5.36 15.89 18.70
N SER A 491 4.27 15.13 18.65
CA SER A 491 4.27 13.66 18.78
C SER A 491 4.24 12.92 17.44
N ARG A 492 4.36 13.63 16.30
CA ARG A 492 4.25 13.07 14.95
C ARG A 492 5.59 12.98 14.23
N TYR A 493 5.75 11.92 13.45
CA TYR A 493 7.00 11.59 12.73
C TYR A 493 6.71 11.18 11.29
N TRP A 494 7.51 11.67 10.34
CA TRP A 494 7.38 11.33 8.92
C TRP A 494 8.71 11.41 8.17
N TYR A 495 8.81 10.67 7.08
CA TYR A 495 9.90 10.85 6.12
C TYR A 495 9.54 11.88 5.05
N ASP A 496 10.54 12.67 4.65
CA ASP A 496 10.51 13.49 3.45
C ASP A 496 11.75 13.24 2.60
N THR A 497 11.64 13.46 1.30
CA THR A 497 12.76 13.42 0.34
C THR A 497 13.77 14.55 0.54
N ARG A 498 13.41 15.61 1.26
CA ARG A 498 14.30 16.73 1.60
C ARG A 498 15.03 16.45 2.92
N PRO A 499 16.35 16.75 3.01
CA PRO A 499 17.06 16.65 4.29
C PRO A 499 16.51 17.63 5.34
N THR A 500 16.52 17.22 6.61
CA THR A 500 16.14 18.08 7.73
C THR A 500 17.10 19.26 7.89
N VAL A 501 16.58 20.39 8.39
CA VAL A 501 17.38 21.59 8.64
C VAL A 501 18.49 21.32 9.65
N ASN A 502 18.18 20.54 10.70
CA ASN A 502 19.15 20.17 11.73
C ASN A 502 20.31 19.37 11.15
N ARG A 503 20.03 18.42 10.24
CA ARG A 503 21.10 17.66 9.58
C ARG A 503 21.93 18.55 8.66
N LEU A 504 21.28 19.42 7.87
CA LEU A 504 21.98 20.37 7.01
C LEU A 504 22.88 21.31 7.83
N ALA A 505 22.44 21.72 9.03
CA ALA A 505 23.23 22.51 9.95
C ALA A 505 24.42 21.72 10.52
N GLN A 506 24.23 20.46 10.90
CA GLN A 506 25.31 19.58 11.38
C GLN A 506 26.35 19.28 10.28
N ASP A 507 25.91 19.00 9.05
CA ASP A 507 26.82 18.77 7.91
C ASP A 507 27.64 20.02 7.61
N ARG A 508 27.02 21.21 7.67
CA ARG A 508 27.74 22.48 7.56
C ARG A 508 28.69 22.70 8.74
N ALA A 509 28.26 22.35 9.96
CA ALA A 509 29.09 22.46 11.17
C ALA A 509 30.37 21.62 11.07
N GLN A 510 30.27 20.40 10.55
CA GLN A 510 31.43 19.52 10.31
C GLN A 510 32.39 20.06 9.23
N GLY A 511 31.90 20.94 8.35
CA GLY A 511 32.73 21.61 7.35
C GLY A 511 33.61 22.74 7.89
N PHE A 512 33.42 23.19 9.14
CA PHE A 512 34.25 24.24 9.72
C PHE A 512 35.53 23.66 10.33
N PRO A 513 36.71 24.15 9.94
CA PRO A 513 37.97 23.80 10.59
C PRO A 513 37.92 24.15 12.08
N ILE A 514 38.46 23.27 12.94
CA ILE A 514 38.43 23.45 14.39
C ILE A 514 39.07 24.79 14.81
N ASP A 515 40.09 25.26 14.10
CA ASP A 515 40.77 26.52 14.41
C ASP A 515 39.89 27.75 14.15
N GLU A 516 39.04 27.73 13.11
CA GLU A 516 38.06 28.80 12.88
C GLU A 516 37.01 28.84 13.99
N VAL A 517 36.55 27.66 14.43
CA VAL A 517 35.60 27.52 15.54
C VAL A 517 36.21 28.10 16.82
N ARG A 518 37.48 27.79 17.11
CA ARG A 518 38.21 28.31 18.27
C ARG A 518 38.32 29.82 18.27
N VAL A 519 38.69 30.41 17.13
CA VAL A 519 38.78 31.87 16.96
C VAL A 519 37.43 32.54 17.25
N GLU A 520 36.33 31.96 16.74
CA GLU A 520 34.98 32.47 17.00
C GLU A 520 34.58 32.33 18.47
N ILE A 521 34.89 31.19 19.13
CA ILE A 521 34.63 31.01 20.56
C ILE A 521 35.37 32.07 21.38
N ILE A 522 36.66 32.27 21.13
CA ILE A 522 37.46 33.31 21.80
C ILE A 522 36.87 34.70 21.53
N GLY A 523 36.43 34.96 20.28
CA GLY A 523 35.75 36.19 19.89
C GLY A 523 34.47 36.44 20.69
N ARG A 524 33.66 35.41 20.93
CA ARG A 524 32.43 35.50 21.76
C ARG A 524 32.76 35.67 23.23
N LEU A 525 33.71 34.92 23.77
CA LEU A 525 34.16 35.04 25.17
C LEU A 525 34.70 36.45 25.47
N LYS A 526 35.42 37.07 24.52
CA LYS A 526 35.90 38.45 24.64
C LYS A 526 34.75 39.49 24.70
N LYS A 527 33.60 39.19 24.11
CA LYS A 527 32.40 40.05 24.09
C LYS A 527 31.50 39.87 25.33
N VAL A 528 31.70 38.83 26.14
CA VAL A 528 30.93 38.62 27.38
C VAL A 528 31.11 39.83 28.30
N PRO A 529 30.02 40.42 28.84
CA PRO A 529 30.12 41.55 29.77
C PRO A 529 30.96 41.21 30.99
N LYS A 530 31.92 42.08 31.31
CA LYS A 530 32.87 41.93 32.42
C LYS A 530 32.42 42.81 33.58
N ASN A 531 32.45 42.28 34.81
CA ASN A 531 32.16 43.09 36.00
C ASN A 531 33.32 44.08 36.26
N ARG A 532 33.08 45.10 37.10
CA ARG A 532 34.12 46.09 37.50
C ARG A 532 34.88 45.69 38.78
N GLU A 533 34.59 44.51 39.31
CA GLU A 533 35.15 44.04 40.59
C GLU A 533 36.57 43.47 40.42
N PHE A 534 36.91 43.00 39.21
CA PHE A 534 38.26 42.56 38.86
C PHE A 534 38.99 43.61 38.02
N ALA A 535 40.31 43.70 38.20
CA ALA A 535 41.12 44.71 37.51
C ALA A 535 41.27 44.44 36.01
N ALA A 536 41.22 43.17 35.58
CA ALA A 536 41.20 42.79 34.17
C ALA A 536 40.70 41.36 33.98
N PHE A 537 40.29 41.06 32.74
CA PHE A 537 39.92 39.73 32.27
C PHE A 537 40.76 39.38 31.05
N HIS A 538 41.66 38.42 31.21
CA HIS A 538 42.53 37.88 30.16
C HIS A 538 41.84 36.66 29.56
N VAL A 539 41.30 36.80 28.35
CA VAL A 539 40.53 35.74 27.68
C VAL A 539 41.40 35.02 26.67
N ALA A 540 41.63 33.73 26.90
CA ALA A 540 42.50 32.85 26.12
C ALA A 540 43.86 33.51 25.82
N PRO A 541 44.65 33.88 26.86
CA PRO A 541 45.97 34.46 26.64
C PRO A 541 46.88 33.43 25.93
N PRO A 542 47.51 33.81 24.80
CA PRO A 542 48.44 32.94 24.07
C PRO A 542 49.62 32.46 24.94
N ASP A 543 50.15 33.34 25.79
CA ASP A 543 51.22 32.99 26.71
C ASP A 543 51.06 33.63 28.11
N SER A 544 51.92 33.22 29.05
CA SER A 544 51.90 33.72 30.42
C SER A 544 52.30 35.20 30.54
N GLY A 545 52.99 35.75 29.53
CA GLY A 545 53.37 37.16 29.43
C GLY A 545 52.19 38.10 29.16
N ASP A 546 51.15 37.61 28.47
CA ASP A 546 49.91 38.34 28.21
C ASP A 546 49.04 38.56 29.46
N VAL A 547 49.40 37.93 30.58
CA VAL A 547 48.77 38.13 31.89
C VAL A 547 49.65 39.03 32.74
N VAL A 548 49.24 40.29 32.89
CA VAL A 548 49.94 41.33 33.66
C VAL A 548 50.09 40.92 35.14
N ASP A 549 51.28 41.12 35.70
CA ASP A 549 51.61 40.78 37.09
C ASP A 549 51.57 42.02 37.99
N GLU A 550 50.48 42.18 38.74
CA GLU A 550 50.20 43.32 39.61
C GLU A 550 49.49 42.85 40.89
N ALA A 551 49.57 43.68 41.95
CA ALA A 551 48.88 43.46 43.22
C ALA A 551 47.36 43.76 43.16
N ARG A 552 46.66 43.27 42.13
CA ARG A 552 45.20 43.41 41.95
C ARG A 552 44.62 42.16 41.30
N VAL A 553 43.45 41.73 41.77
CA VAL A 553 42.82 40.48 41.32
C VAL A 553 42.39 40.56 39.86
N ARG A 554 42.74 39.53 39.08
CA ARG A 554 42.47 39.40 37.64
C ARG A 554 41.90 38.02 37.33
N VAL A 555 41.03 37.95 36.34
CA VAL A 555 40.45 36.69 35.85
C VAL A 555 41.18 36.25 34.59
N VAL A 556 41.61 34.99 34.55
CA VAL A 556 42.19 34.34 33.38
C VAL A 556 41.21 33.28 32.91
N VAL A 557 40.60 33.49 31.76
CA VAL A 557 39.76 32.50 31.09
C VAL A 557 40.68 31.70 30.17
N LEU A 558 40.90 30.43 30.51
CA LEU A 558 41.74 29.52 29.73
C LEU A 558 41.10 29.23 28.37
N PRO A 559 41.91 28.90 27.35
CA PRO A 559 41.39 28.52 26.06
C PRO A 559 40.67 27.17 26.14
N VAL A 560 39.75 26.89 25.21
CA VAL A 560 38.80 25.76 25.31
C VAL A 560 39.53 24.40 25.26
N GLU A 561 40.72 24.36 24.67
CA GLU A 561 41.56 23.16 24.61
C GLU A 561 42.11 22.78 25.99
N ALA A 562 42.28 23.77 26.87
CA ALA A 562 42.72 23.56 28.24
C ALA A 562 41.49 23.32 29.12
N ALA A 563 40.84 22.17 28.93
CA ALA A 563 39.65 21.76 29.68
C ALA A 563 40.00 21.16 31.05
N HIS A 564 39.04 21.21 31.98
CA HIS A 564 39.16 20.65 33.32
C HIS A 564 38.05 19.65 33.61
N LYS A 565 38.43 18.48 34.13
CA LYS A 565 37.49 17.48 34.64
C LYS A 565 37.47 17.47 36.15
N ARG A 566 36.29 17.64 36.74
CA ARG A 566 36.09 17.64 38.20
C ARG A 566 36.65 16.33 38.81
N ARG A 567 37.51 16.47 39.84
CA ARG A 567 38.24 15.38 40.54
C ARG A 567 39.46 14.81 39.80
N SER A 568 39.85 15.31 38.64
CA SER A 568 41.16 15.02 38.07
C SER A 568 42.21 16.01 38.60
N SER A 569 43.35 15.51 39.04
CA SER A 569 44.48 16.32 39.52
C SER A 569 45.48 16.66 38.42
N ASP A 570 45.32 16.07 37.23
CA ASP A 570 46.18 16.31 36.07
C ASP A 570 45.28 16.56 34.86
N THR A 571 45.17 17.82 34.46
CA THR A 571 44.38 18.27 33.30
C THR A 571 45.12 19.39 32.59
N ASP A 572 44.90 19.53 31.29
CA ASP A 572 45.52 20.58 30.49
C ASP A 572 45.20 21.99 31.05
N ALA A 573 43.99 22.19 31.59
CA ALA A 573 43.64 23.39 32.35
C ALA A 573 44.56 23.67 33.54
N LEU A 574 44.89 22.66 34.34
CA LEU A 574 45.72 22.81 35.53
C LEU A 574 47.18 23.06 35.16
N GLN A 575 47.68 22.40 34.12
CA GLN A 575 49.03 22.63 33.60
C GLN A 575 49.17 24.05 33.04
N ALA A 576 48.19 24.50 32.24
CA ALA A 576 48.16 25.86 31.71
C ALA A 576 48.04 26.91 32.83
N ALA A 577 47.14 26.68 33.81
CA ALA A 577 46.99 27.55 34.96
C ALA A 577 48.28 27.62 35.79
N GLN A 578 48.94 26.49 36.03
CA GLN A 578 50.20 26.43 36.79
C GLN A 578 51.32 27.18 36.07
N SER A 579 51.47 27.01 34.76
CA SER A 579 52.44 27.75 33.95
C SER A 579 52.24 29.28 34.06
N ILE A 580 51.00 29.74 33.94
CA ILE A 580 50.63 31.16 34.09
C ILE A 580 50.82 31.64 35.54
N LEU A 581 50.55 30.79 36.53
CA LEU A 581 50.72 31.11 37.95
C LEU A 581 52.18 31.23 38.35
N GLU A 582 53.07 30.43 37.76
CA GLU A 582 54.49 30.39 38.09
C GLU A 582 55.31 31.44 37.34
N SER A 583 54.91 31.78 36.11
CA SER A 583 55.66 32.65 35.21
C SER A 583 54.84 33.81 34.61
N ARG A 584 55.55 34.84 34.18
CA ARG A 584 55.06 35.91 33.29
C ARG A 584 56.07 36.06 32.16
N GLY A 585 55.85 35.35 31.06
CA GLY A 585 56.85 35.20 30.00
C GLY A 585 58.09 34.51 30.57
N ASN A 586 59.27 35.12 30.38
CA ASN A 586 60.55 34.56 30.84
C ASN A 586 60.89 34.87 32.31
N ALA A 587 60.01 35.55 33.06
CA ALA A 587 60.25 35.93 34.45
C ALA A 587 59.32 35.18 35.41
N GLN A 588 59.75 35.01 36.66
CA GLN A 588 58.91 34.44 37.72
C GLN A 588 57.80 35.44 38.09
N ARG A 589 56.58 34.95 38.27
CA ARG A 589 55.44 35.77 38.70
C ARG A 589 55.49 36.02 40.21
N LEU A 590 55.31 37.29 40.61
CA LEU A 590 55.37 37.72 42.00
C LEU A 590 54.00 37.65 42.69
N TYR A 591 52.92 38.11 42.03
CA TYR A 591 51.59 38.22 42.64
C TYR A 591 50.71 37.00 42.32
N LYS A 592 51.19 35.80 42.67
CA LYS A 592 50.53 34.52 42.35
C LYS A 592 49.10 34.42 42.89
N ASN A 593 48.86 34.96 44.08
CA ASN A 593 47.55 34.96 44.74
C ASN A 593 46.53 35.97 44.17
N MET A 594 46.87 36.69 43.09
CA MET A 594 46.00 37.66 42.44
C MET A 594 45.31 37.14 41.16
N LEU A 595 45.43 35.85 40.85
CA LEU A 595 44.82 35.25 39.66
C LEU A 595 43.65 34.33 40.02
N VAL A 596 42.55 34.45 39.28
CA VAL A 596 41.42 33.53 39.29
C VAL A 596 41.31 32.87 37.92
N PHE A 597 41.34 31.55 37.86
CA PHE A 597 41.26 30.80 36.60
C PHE A 597 39.84 30.30 36.34
N VAL A 598 39.42 30.38 35.08
CA VAL A 598 38.17 29.81 34.58
C VAL A 598 38.53 28.89 33.42
N ALA A 599 38.07 27.65 33.45
CA ALA A 599 38.31 26.64 32.41
C ALA A 599 36.97 26.04 31.97
N ALA A 600 36.92 25.52 30.75
CA ALA A 600 35.78 24.71 30.29
C ALA A 600 35.75 23.36 31.03
N ASP A 601 34.54 22.82 31.25
CA ASP A 601 34.41 21.43 31.73
C ASP A 601 34.74 20.49 30.57
N ASP A 602 35.44 19.39 30.87
CA ASP A 602 35.77 18.33 29.90
C ASP A 602 34.52 17.65 29.31
N ASN A 603 33.36 17.78 29.99
CA ASN A 603 32.07 17.28 29.48
C ASN A 603 31.28 18.28 28.64
N GLY A 604 31.82 19.48 28.37
CA GLY A 604 31.14 20.56 27.65
C GLY A 604 30.39 21.51 28.58
#